data_AF-A0A0A2HGS0-F1
#
_entry.id   AF-A0A0A2HGS0-F1
#
_cell.length_a   1.000
_cell.length_b   1.000
_cell.length_c   1.000
_cell.angle_alpha   90.00
_cell.angle_beta   90.00
_cell.angle_gamma   90.00
#
_symmetry.space_group_name_H-M   'P 1'
#
loop_
_entity.id
_entity.type
_entity.pdbx_description
1 polymer ?
#
loop_
_entity_poly.entity_id
_entity_poly.type
_entity_poly.pdbx_seq_one_letter_code
_entity_poly.pdbx_strand_id
1 'polypeptide(L)' 'MKYGYTEGEDKFFYMLNIIDVFDRSIVDYHMDFHWEAKDATALLRQNLIRRNLFEE' A
#
# COMPACT_ATOMS: atom_id res chain seq x y z
N MET A 1 4.28 5.54 -3.64
CA MET A 1 3.61 4.74 -4.69
C MET A 1 4.65 4.30 -5.69
N LYS A 2 4.66 3.02 -6.07
CA LYS A 2 5.52 2.45 -7.11
C LYS A 2 4.62 1.85 -8.19
N TYR A 3 5.15 1.71 -9.41
CA TYR A 3 4.47 1.00 -10.50
C TYR A 3 5.44 0.02 -11.14
N GLY A 4 4.90 -1.05 -11.71
CA GLY A 4 5.65 -2.06 -12.43
C GLY A 4 4.90 -2.50 -13.69
N TYR A 5 5.64 -3.09 -14.62
CA TYR A 5 5.09 -3.67 -15.86
C TYR A 5 5.33 -5.17 -15.84
N THR A 6 4.30 -5.94 -16.17
CA THR A 6 4.40 -7.40 -16.30
C THR A 6 4.55 -7.75 -17.78
N GLU A 7 5.77 -8.10 -18.18
CA GLU A 7 6.05 -8.60 -19.52
C GLU A 7 5.28 -9.91 -19.77
N GLY A 8 4.65 -10.02 -20.94
CA GLY A 8 3.79 -11.15 -21.31
C GLY A 8 2.31 -10.94 -21.01
N GLU A 9 1.94 -10.12 -20.03
CA GLU A 9 0.54 -9.74 -19.76
C GLU A 9 0.14 -8.38 -20.34
N ASP A 10 1.13 -7.59 -20.76
CA ASP A 10 0.98 -6.22 -21.26
C ASP A 10 0.18 -5.30 -20.33
N LYS A 11 0.44 -5.44 -19.02
CA LYS A 11 -0.28 -4.73 -17.96
C LYS A 11 0.67 -4.04 -17.00
N PHE A 12 0.25 -2.86 -16.54
CA PHE A 12 0.86 -2.14 -15.43
C PHE A 12 0.14 -2.46 -14.12
N PHE A 13 0.91 -2.65 -13.06
CA PHE A 13 0.38 -2.74 -11.70
C PHE A 13 0.94 -1.63 -10.83
N TYR A 14 0.19 -1.29 -9.80
CA TYR A 14 0.56 -0.28 -8.80
C TYR A 14 0.83 -0.96 -7.47
N MET A 15 1.81 -0.44 -6.75
CA MET A 15 2.14 -0.87 -5.40
C MET A 15 2.19 0.34 -4.47
N LEU A 16 1.31 0.34 -3.48
CA LEU A 16 1.31 1.26 -2.36
C LEU A 16 1.97 0.58 -1.16
N ASN A 17 3.05 1.15 -0.64
CA ASN A 17 3.73 0.66 0.55
C ASN A 17 3.49 1.64 1.70
N ILE A 18 3.13 1.12 2.87
CA ILE A 18 3.19 1.86 4.14
C ILE A 18 4.57 1.58 4.72
N ILE A 19 5.32 2.65 4.99
CA ILE A 19 6.71 2.57 5.43
C ILE A 19 6.82 3.18 6.81
N ASP A 20 7.46 2.48 7.74
CA ASP A 20 7.86 3.06 9.01
C ASP A 20 9.08 3.98 8.77
N VAL A 21 8.96 5.25 9.14
CA VAL A 21 9.98 6.25 8.84
C VAL A 21 11.25 6.03 9.67
N PHE A 22 11.14 5.44 10.85
CA PHE A 22 12.27 5.29 11.77
C PHE A 22 13.29 4.26 11.26
N ASP A 23 12.81 3.08 10.85
CA ASP A 23 13.66 1.98 10.42
C ASP A 23 13.60 1.68 8.91
N ARG A 24 12.76 2.39 8.17
CA ARG A 24 12.52 2.23 6.72
C ARG A 24 11.95 0.85 6.35
N SER A 25 11.38 0.12 7.29
CA SER A 25 10.69 -1.14 7.03
C SER A 25 9.35 -0.90 6.32
N ILE A 26 8.97 -1.83 5.46
CA ILE A 26 7.63 -1.85 4.86
C ILE A 26 6.71 -2.57 5.84
N VAL A 27 5.76 -1.85 6.42
CA VAL A 27 4.84 -2.36 7.45
C VAL A 27 3.48 -2.80 6.90
N ASP A 28 3.13 -2.37 5.69
CA ASP A 28 2.01 -2.89 4.92
C ASP A 28 2.20 -2.58 3.44
N TYR A 29 1.45 -3.26 2.58
CA TYR A 29 1.36 -2.89 1.18
C TYR A 29 0.04 -3.32 0.55
N HIS A 30 -0.31 -2.63 -0.53
CA HIS A 30 -1.39 -3.02 -1.44
C HIS A 30 -0.84 -3.02 -2.86
N MET A 31 -1.11 -4.10 -3.59
CA MET A 31 -0.73 -4.25 -5.00
C MET A 31 -1.96 -4.63 -5.80
N ASP A 32 -2.25 -3.86 -6.85
CA ASP A 32 -3.36 -4.12 -7.75
C ASP A 32 -3.15 -3.41 -9.11
N PHE A 33 -3.91 -3.79 -10.12
CA PHE A 33 -3.94 -3.16 -11.45
C PHE A 33 -4.76 -1.86 -11.47
N HIS A 34 -5.64 -1.67 -10.48
CA HIS A 34 -6.46 -0.48 -10.30
C HIS A 34 -6.20 0.14 -8.92
N TRP A 35 -6.25 1.47 -8.81
CA TRP A 35 -6.00 2.13 -7.54
C TRP A 35 -6.86 3.38 -7.39
N GLU A 36 -7.54 3.51 -6.25
CA GLU A 36 -8.23 4.72 -5.85
C GLU A 36 -7.72 5.25 -4.50
N ALA A 37 -7.90 6.55 -4.26
CA ALA A 37 -7.50 7.18 -3.00
C ALA A 37 -8.17 6.54 -1.77
N LYS A 38 -9.38 6.00 -1.92
CA LYS A 38 -10.11 5.28 -0.87
C LYS A 38 -9.40 4.00 -0.42
N ASP A 39 -8.70 3.33 -1.34
CA ASP A 39 -7.99 2.09 -1.04
C ASP A 39 -6.73 2.39 -0.20
N ALA A 40 -6.09 3.54 -0.46
CA ALA A 40 -4.97 4.02 0.34
C ALA A 40 -5.35 4.37 1.78
N THR A 41 -6.47 5.09 1.97
CA THR A 41 -6.98 5.40 3.31
C THR A 41 -7.46 4.16 4.03
N ALA A 42 -8.11 3.23 3.34
CA ALA A 42 -8.50 1.94 3.91
C ALA A 42 -7.28 1.12 4.36
N LEU A 43 -6.25 1.00 3.51
CA LEU A 43 -4.99 0.31 3.84
C LEU A 43 -4.32 0.92 5.06
N LEU A 44 -4.17 2.25 5.09
CA LEU A 44 -3.55 2.95 6.22
C LEU A 44 -4.34 2.73 7.51
N ARG A 45 -5.68 2.88 7.47
CA ARG A 45 -6.55 2.66 8.63
C ARG A 45 -6.43 1.24 9.14
N GLN A 46 -6.50 0.23 8.25
CA GLN A 46 -6.35 -1.17 8.65
C GLN A 46 -4.96 -1.43 9.26
N ASN A 47 -3.90 -0.86 8.70
CA ASN A 47 -2.55 -1.01 9.25
C ASN A 47 -2.44 -0.40 10.66
N LEU A 48 -2.96 0.82 10.85
CA LEU A 48 -2.97 1.48 12.16
C LEU A 48 -3.77 0.66 13.19
N ILE A 49 -4.93 0.11 12.82
CA ILE A 49 -5.74 -0.75 13.70
C ILE A 49 -4.95 -2.01 14.09
N ARG A 50 -4.33 -2.70 13.11
CA ARG A 50 -3.53 -3.92 13.35
C ARG A 50 -2.35 -3.67 14.29
N ARG A 51 -1.79 -2.47 14.28
CA ARG A 51 -0.67 -2.06 15.13
C ARG A 51 -1.12 -1.44 16.46
N ASN A 52 -2.42 -1.34 16.71
CA ASN A 52 -2.98 -0.64 17.87
C ASN A 52 -2.55 0.84 17.97
N LEU A 53 -2.49 1.51 16.82
CA LEU A 53 -2.09 2.92 16.66
C LEU A 53 -3.22 3.78 16.05
N PHE A 54 -4.43 3.23 15.95
CA PHE A 54 -5.57 3.95 15.40
C PHE A 54 -6.29 4.70 16.53
N GLU A 55 -6.33 6.03 16.43
CA GLU A 55 -7.09 6.93 17.30
C GLU A 55 -8.29 7.48 16.50
N GLU A 56 -9.45 7.61 17.18
CA GLU A 56 -10.74 8.00 16.59
C GLU A 56 -10.91 9.52 16.44
#